data_AF-A0AB34TE21-F1
#
_entry.id   AF-A0AB34TE21-F1
#
_cell.length_a   1.000
_cell.length_b   1.000
_cell.length_c   1.000
_cell.angle_alpha   90.00
_cell.angle_beta   90.00
_cell.angle_gamma   90.00
#
_symmetry.space_group_name_H-M   'P 1'
#
loop_
_entity.id
_entity.type
_entity.pdbx_description
1 polymer ?
#
loop_
_entity_poly.entity_id
_entity_poly.type
_entity_poly.pdbx_seq_one_letter_code
_entity_poly.pdbx_strand_id
1 'polypeptide(L)'
;MKILISSLTFLGLVVAAGIVWITYPTSLESELRTFRSLPPEAFKMLRDDAIAFARANASNGIAIEAGPPRSSVFELRCRKVPLLLVENGHDLLTLDIFGYADRRAPGIAKLQDQMTSRLIPEGQPGKPGPISGEPSGLEALIMKHRDGIDVAQQCH
;
A
#
# COMPACT_ATOMS: atom_id res chain seq x y z
N MET A 1 -22.14 -26.12 38.87
CA MET A 1 -21.95 -24.65 38.86
C MET A 1 -20.57 -24.20 38.37
N LYS A 2 -19.44 -24.65 38.95
CA LYS A 2 -18.08 -24.25 38.51
C LYS A 2 -17.77 -24.46 37.01
N ILE A 3 -18.18 -25.59 36.45
CA ILE A 3 -17.92 -25.94 35.03
C ILE A 3 -18.68 -25.02 34.07
N LEU A 4 -19.90 -24.63 34.41
CA LEU A 4 -20.74 -23.74 33.60
C LEU A 4 -20.14 -22.32 33.56
N ILE A 5 -19.72 -21.82 34.72
CA ILE A 5 -19.07 -20.50 34.87
C ILE A 5 -17.75 -20.49 34.08
N SER A 6 -16.93 -21.54 34.21
CA SER A 6 -15.67 -21.69 33.45
C SER A 6 -15.86 -21.73 31.94
N SER A 7 -16.96 -22.35 31.47
CA SER A 7 -17.26 -22.44 30.03
C SER A 7 -17.77 -21.10 29.48
N LEU A 8 -18.60 -20.39 30.25
CA LEU A 8 -19.07 -19.04 29.90
C LEU A 8 -17.93 -18.01 29.87
N THR A 9 -16.99 -18.08 30.81
CA THR A 9 -15.80 -17.20 30.80
C THR A 9 -14.88 -17.51 29.62
N PHE A 10 -14.71 -18.78 29.27
CA PHE A 10 -13.90 -19.18 28.12
C PHE A 10 -14.54 -18.71 26.80
N LEU A 11 -15.85 -18.90 26.66
CA LEU A 11 -16.59 -18.42 25.49
C LEU A 11 -16.51 -16.90 25.36
N GLY A 12 -16.65 -16.17 26.48
CA GLY A 12 -16.50 -14.72 26.50
C GLY A 12 -15.12 -14.24 26.03
N LEU A 13 -14.04 -14.93 26.44
CA LEU A 13 -12.68 -14.64 26.00
C LEU A 13 -12.48 -14.89 24.50
N VAL A 14 -13.03 -16.00 23.97
CA VAL A 14 -12.96 -16.31 22.53
C VAL A 14 -13.70 -15.25 21.72
N VAL A 15 -14.89 -14.84 22.15
CA VAL A 15 -15.66 -13.78 21.48
C VAL A 15 -14.92 -12.45 21.53
N ALA A 16 -14.37 -12.07 22.69
CA ALA A 16 -13.60 -10.83 22.82
C ALA A 16 -12.35 -10.84 21.93
N ALA A 17 -11.61 -11.95 21.88
CA ALA A 17 -10.45 -12.10 21.00
C ALA A 17 -10.83 -12.04 19.51
N GLY A 18 -11.96 -12.65 19.13
CA GLY A 18 -12.50 -12.58 17.77
C GLY A 18 -12.88 -11.15 17.37
N ILE A 19 -13.53 -10.40 18.25
CA ILE A 19 -13.86 -8.98 18.01
C ILE A 19 -12.57 -8.19 17.83
N VAL A 20 -11.61 -8.32 18.75
CA VAL A 20 -10.31 -7.63 18.64
C VAL A 20 -9.62 -7.97 17.32
N TRP A 21 -9.59 -9.23 16.89
CA TRP A 21 -9.00 -9.63 15.61
C TRP A 21 -9.64 -8.91 14.40
N ILE A 22 -10.97 -8.79 14.40
CA ILE A 22 -11.73 -8.15 13.33
C ILE A 22 -11.54 -6.63 13.35
N THR A 23 -11.54 -6.01 14.53
CA THR A 23 -11.55 -4.55 14.68
C THR A 23 -10.18 -3.95 14.94
N TYR A 24 -9.11 -4.76 15.07
CA TYR A 24 -7.77 -4.24 15.33
C TYR A 24 -7.36 -3.28 14.20
N PRO A 25 -7.01 -2.03 14.53
CA PRO A 25 -6.60 -1.06 13.53
C PRO A 25 -5.25 -1.50 12.96
N THR A 26 -5.23 -1.76 11.66
CA THR A 26 -3.99 -1.91 10.89
C THR A 26 -4.04 -0.88 9.80
N SER A 27 -3.03 -0.03 9.71
CA SER A 27 -2.91 0.90 8.60
C SER A 27 -1.54 0.77 7.98
N LEU A 28 -1.52 0.45 6.68
CA LEU A 28 -0.34 0.65 5.88
C LEU A 28 -0.23 2.15 5.64
N GLU A 29 0.68 2.78 6.36
CA GLU A 29 0.89 4.20 6.20
C GLU A 29 1.36 4.53 4.80
N SER A 30 0.96 5.71 4.35
CA SER A 30 1.33 6.17 3.04
C SER A 30 1.42 7.69 3.00
N GLU A 31 2.38 8.17 2.20
CA GLU A 31 2.53 9.58 1.88
C GLU A 31 1.72 9.87 0.61
N LEU A 32 0.59 10.56 0.77
CA LEU A 32 -0.23 11.00 -0.35
C LEU A 32 0.36 12.29 -0.96
N ARG A 33 0.72 12.23 -2.25
CA ARG A 33 1.11 13.39 -3.05
C ARG A 33 0.07 13.64 -4.13
N THR A 34 -0.31 14.91 -4.32
CA THR A 34 -1.32 15.32 -5.30
C THR A 34 -0.72 16.20 -6.38
N PHE A 35 -1.17 15.99 -7.61
CA PHE A 35 -0.70 16.65 -8.81
C PHE A 35 -1.89 16.98 -9.72
N ARG A 36 -1.64 17.85 -10.71
CA ARG A 36 -2.60 18.10 -11.78
C ARG A 36 -2.92 16.79 -12.51
N SER A 37 -4.21 16.54 -12.76
CA SER A 37 -4.62 15.41 -13.60
C SER A 37 -3.98 15.47 -14.99
N LEU A 38 -3.63 14.30 -15.50
CA LEU A 38 -2.98 14.15 -16.78
C LEU A 38 -3.98 13.82 -17.89
N PRO A 39 -3.74 14.26 -19.13
CA PRO A 39 -4.44 13.70 -20.28
C PRO A 39 -4.15 12.19 -20.41
N PRO A 40 -5.07 11.40 -20.99
CA PRO A 40 -4.94 9.94 -21.08
C PRO A 40 -3.61 9.46 -21.65
N GLU A 41 -3.07 10.15 -22.64
CA GLU A 41 -1.82 9.81 -23.32
C GLU A 41 -0.61 10.01 -22.39
N ALA A 42 -0.60 11.08 -21.59
CA ALA A 42 0.46 11.34 -20.62
C ALA A 42 0.39 10.35 -19.45
N PHE A 43 -0.82 10.02 -18.98
CA PHE A 43 -0.98 8.99 -17.96
C PHE A 43 -0.54 7.61 -18.47
N LYS A 44 -0.84 7.28 -19.73
CA LYS A 44 -0.37 6.05 -20.36
C LYS A 44 1.15 5.96 -20.35
N MET A 45 1.88 7.05 -20.62
CA MET A 45 3.35 7.05 -20.54
C MET A 45 3.83 6.73 -19.12
N LEU A 46 3.24 7.35 -18.10
CA LEU A 46 3.56 7.08 -16.69
C LEU A 46 3.33 5.60 -16.34
N ARG A 47 2.22 5.04 -16.83
CA ARG A 47 1.87 3.62 -16.66
C ARG A 47 2.85 2.69 -17.37
N ASP A 48 3.25 3.03 -18.59
CA ASP A 48 4.20 2.21 -19.38
C ASP A 48 5.58 2.19 -18.71
N ASP A 49 6.03 3.32 -18.14
CA ASP A 49 7.26 3.38 -17.33
C ASP A 49 7.18 2.46 -16.10
N ALA A 50 6.04 2.46 -15.39
CA ALA A 50 5.80 1.57 -14.26
C ALA A 50 5.79 0.09 -14.66
N ILE A 51 5.18 -0.23 -15.80
CA ILE A 51 5.17 -1.59 -16.37
C ILE A 51 6.60 -2.03 -16.72
N ALA A 52 7.39 -1.15 -17.35
CA ALA A 52 8.78 -1.44 -17.69
C ALA A 52 9.62 -1.68 -16.43
N PHE A 53 9.46 -0.86 -15.40
CA PHE A 53 10.09 -1.04 -14.10
C PHE A 53 9.73 -2.39 -13.45
N ALA A 54 8.44 -2.74 -13.39
CA ALA A 54 7.99 -4.00 -12.81
C ALA A 54 8.55 -5.20 -13.57
N ARG A 55 8.56 -5.16 -14.92
CA ARG A 55 9.15 -6.23 -15.74
C ARG A 55 10.65 -6.39 -15.47
N ALA A 56 11.39 -5.29 -15.35
CA ALA A 56 12.82 -5.32 -15.07
C ALA A 56 13.14 -5.91 -13.68
N ASN A 57 12.20 -5.85 -12.74
CA ASN A 57 12.39 -6.30 -11.36
C ASN A 57 11.50 -7.51 -10.99
N ALA A 58 10.92 -8.19 -11.99
CA ALA A 58 10.00 -9.30 -11.76
C ALA A 58 10.67 -10.47 -11.01
N SER A 59 11.96 -10.74 -11.27
CA SER A 59 12.74 -11.77 -10.57
C SER A 59 12.88 -11.48 -9.07
N ASN A 60 12.85 -10.21 -8.69
CA ASN A 60 12.97 -9.77 -7.29
C ASN A 60 11.60 -9.80 -6.59
N GLY A 61 10.53 -10.15 -7.31
CA GLY A 61 9.16 -10.21 -6.78
C GLY A 61 8.38 -8.91 -6.90
N ILE A 62 8.86 -7.93 -7.67
CA ILE A 62 8.08 -6.73 -7.98
C ILE A 62 7.03 -7.05 -9.04
N ALA A 63 5.79 -6.66 -8.80
CA ALA A 63 4.67 -6.84 -9.71
C ALA A 63 3.89 -5.53 -9.88
N ILE A 64 3.11 -5.46 -10.95
CA ILE A 64 2.21 -4.34 -11.23
C ILE A 64 0.79 -4.83 -11.50
N GLU A 65 -0.19 -4.15 -10.90
CA GLU A 65 -1.61 -4.29 -11.19
C GLU A 65 -2.06 -3.05 -11.98
N ALA A 66 -1.95 -3.12 -13.31
CA ALA A 66 -2.17 -1.96 -14.19
C ALA A 66 -3.59 -1.84 -14.77
N GLY A 67 -4.47 -2.80 -14.45
CA GLY A 67 -5.82 -2.90 -15.02
C GLY A 67 -5.83 -3.02 -16.56
N PRO A 68 -7.00 -2.83 -17.20
CA PRO A 68 -7.11 -2.80 -18.66
C PRO A 68 -6.34 -1.59 -19.26
N PRO A 69 -6.07 -1.56 -20.57
CA PRO A 69 -5.25 -0.52 -21.21
C PRO A 69 -5.67 0.95 -20.98
N ARG A 70 -6.94 1.18 -20.63
CA ARG A 70 -7.51 2.51 -20.36
C ARG A 70 -7.77 2.77 -18.87
N SER A 71 -7.24 1.93 -17.99
CA SER A 71 -7.32 2.15 -16.55
C SER A 71 -6.69 3.49 -16.19
N SER A 72 -7.35 4.27 -15.34
CA SER A 72 -6.81 5.48 -14.72
C SER A 72 -6.02 5.18 -13.44
N VAL A 73 -5.89 3.91 -13.08
CA VAL A 73 -5.20 3.47 -11.85
C VAL A 73 -4.21 2.36 -12.15
N PHE A 74 -3.09 2.36 -11.43
CA PHE A 74 -2.19 1.21 -11.33
C PHE A 74 -1.51 1.14 -9.96
N GLU A 75 -1.19 -0.07 -9.51
CA GLU A 75 -0.47 -0.33 -8.25
C GLU A 75 0.80 -1.13 -8.50
N LEU A 76 1.92 -0.71 -7.92
CA LEU A 76 3.15 -1.48 -7.81
C LEU A 76 3.22 -2.17 -6.45
N ARG A 77 3.62 -3.45 -6.47
CA ARG A 77 3.69 -4.30 -5.28
C ARG A 77 5.04 -5.01 -5.21
N CYS A 78 5.56 -5.16 -4.00
CA CYS A 78 6.58 -6.17 -3.70
C CYS A 78 5.85 -7.39 -3.16
N ARG A 79 5.74 -8.45 -3.98
CA ARG A 79 4.91 -9.62 -3.72
C ARG A 79 3.47 -9.21 -3.42
N LYS A 80 3.02 -9.25 -2.16
CA LYS A 80 1.68 -8.82 -1.75
C LYS A 80 1.64 -7.46 -1.05
N VAL A 81 2.79 -6.84 -0.81
CA VAL A 81 2.87 -5.56 -0.09
C VAL A 81 2.88 -4.41 -1.09
N PRO A 82 1.94 -3.46 -1.00
CA PRO A 82 1.91 -2.31 -1.89
C PRO A 82 3.16 -1.43 -1.70
N LEU A 83 3.65 -0.86 -2.79
CA LEU A 83 4.79 0.06 -2.83
C LEU A 83 4.36 1.46 -3.26
N LEU A 84 3.51 1.53 -4.29
CA LEU A 84 3.03 2.77 -4.88
C LEU A 84 1.67 2.51 -5.54
N LEU A 85 0.68 3.31 -5.21
CA LEU A 85 -0.58 3.38 -5.94
C LEU A 85 -0.66 4.73 -6.67
N VAL A 86 -1.04 4.70 -7.94
CA VAL A 86 -1.19 5.91 -8.75
C VAL A 86 -2.58 5.93 -9.36
N GLU A 87 -3.32 7.00 -9.13
CA GLU A 87 -4.67 7.20 -9.67
C GLU A 87 -4.77 8.57 -10.35
N ASN A 88 -5.10 8.58 -11.64
CA ASN A 88 -5.40 9.79 -12.40
C ASN A 88 -6.90 10.07 -12.33
N GLY A 89 -7.31 10.72 -11.25
CA GLY A 89 -8.69 11.14 -11.02
C GLY A 89 -9.13 12.25 -11.98
N HIS A 90 -10.41 12.62 -11.88
CA HIS A 90 -10.98 13.70 -12.70
C HIS A 90 -10.32 15.06 -12.39
N ASP A 91 -10.13 15.36 -11.11
CA ASP A 91 -9.64 16.67 -10.65
C ASP A 91 -8.14 16.67 -10.35
N LEU A 92 -7.63 15.57 -9.75
CA LEU A 92 -6.24 15.42 -9.36
C LEU A 92 -5.70 14.04 -9.73
N LEU A 93 -4.41 14.01 -10.05
CA LEU A 93 -3.58 12.81 -10.03
C LEU A 93 -3.06 12.60 -8.60
N THR A 94 -3.21 11.41 -8.05
CA THR A 94 -2.71 11.03 -6.73
C THR A 94 -1.63 9.97 -6.85
N LEU A 95 -0.56 10.14 -6.06
CA LEU A 95 0.47 9.14 -5.82
C LEU A 95 0.43 8.81 -4.33
N ASP A 96 0.08 7.58 -4.00
CA ASP A 96 0.07 7.07 -2.64
C ASP A 96 1.32 6.20 -2.42
N ILE A 97 2.31 6.77 -1.72
CA ILE A 97 3.62 6.13 -1.51
C ILE A 97 3.59 5.39 -0.18
N PHE A 98 3.56 4.07 -0.23
CA PHE A 98 3.44 3.27 0.98
C PHE A 98 4.73 3.28 1.81
N GLY A 99 4.56 3.27 3.12
CA GLY A 99 5.65 3.30 4.10
C GLY A 99 6.68 2.20 3.86
N TYR A 100 7.96 2.59 3.98
CA TYR A 100 9.11 1.70 3.80
C TYR A 100 9.22 1.06 2.41
N ALA A 101 8.53 1.60 1.39
CA ALA A 101 8.63 1.11 0.01
C ALA A 101 10.08 1.15 -0.51
N ASP A 102 10.85 2.17 -0.16
CA ASP A 102 12.26 2.34 -0.50
C ASP A 102 13.16 1.26 0.13
N ARG A 103 12.95 0.92 1.40
CA ARG A 103 13.67 -0.19 2.05
C ARG A 103 13.29 -1.53 1.43
N ARG A 104 12.00 -1.69 1.12
CA ARG A 104 11.43 -2.91 0.56
C ARG A 104 11.90 -3.16 -0.86
N ALA A 105 11.94 -2.11 -1.69
CA ALA A 105 12.33 -2.15 -3.09
C ALA A 105 13.14 -0.88 -3.42
N PRO A 106 14.47 -0.88 -3.23
CA PRO A 106 15.32 0.32 -3.36
C PRO A 106 15.18 1.09 -4.68
N GLY A 107 14.87 0.39 -5.78
CA GLY A 107 14.63 1.00 -7.08
C GLY A 107 13.38 1.88 -7.16
N ILE A 108 12.42 1.74 -6.22
CA ILE A 108 11.15 2.46 -6.27
C ILE A 108 11.33 3.97 -6.07
N ALA A 109 12.26 4.40 -5.22
CA ALA A 109 12.51 5.82 -4.96
C ALA A 109 12.92 6.55 -6.25
N LYS A 110 13.81 5.92 -7.04
CA LYS A 110 14.21 6.45 -8.35
C LYS A 110 13.04 6.54 -9.33
N LEU A 111 12.16 5.54 -9.36
CA LEU A 111 10.97 5.58 -10.20
C LEU A 111 10.04 6.74 -9.79
N GLN A 112 9.80 6.92 -8.49
CA GLN A 112 8.98 8.00 -7.95
C GLN A 112 9.56 9.37 -8.31
N ASP A 113 10.87 9.57 -8.18
CA ASP A 113 11.53 10.82 -8.57
C ASP A 113 11.36 11.10 -10.07
N GLN A 114 11.56 10.08 -10.92
CA GLN A 114 11.37 10.19 -12.37
C GLN A 114 9.91 10.48 -12.77
N MET A 115 8.95 9.95 -12.02
CA MET A 115 7.54 10.27 -12.20
C MET A 115 7.27 11.72 -11.79
N THR A 116 7.57 12.07 -10.53
CA THR A 116 7.22 13.36 -9.94
C THR A 116 7.93 14.55 -10.60
N SER A 117 9.14 14.37 -11.15
CA SER A 117 9.85 15.43 -11.90
C SER A 117 9.13 15.91 -13.15
N ARG A 118 8.16 15.13 -13.67
CA ARG A 118 7.36 15.46 -14.85
C ARG A 118 5.95 15.95 -14.51
N LEU A 119 5.58 15.94 -13.21
CA LEU A 119 4.24 16.29 -12.74
C LEU A 119 4.22 17.72 -12.20
N ILE A 120 3.05 18.36 -12.30
CA ILE A 120 2.82 19.69 -11.73
C ILE A 120 2.11 19.48 -10.39
N PRO A 121 2.72 19.82 -9.25
CA PRO A 121 2.05 19.74 -7.95
C PRO A 121 0.77 20.58 -7.95
N GLU A 122 -0.33 19.98 -7.50
CA GLU A 122 -1.63 20.65 -7.43
C GLU A 122 -2.47 20.05 -6.30
N GLY A 123 -3.35 20.85 -5.73
CA GLY A 123 -4.11 20.50 -4.54
C GLY A 123 -3.34 20.73 -3.24
N GLN A 124 -4.05 20.57 -2.14
CA GLN A 124 -3.46 20.45 -0.81
C GLN A 124 -3.59 18.98 -0.43
N PRO A 125 -2.51 18.17 -0.49
CA PRO A 125 -2.58 16.83 0.06
C PRO A 125 -3.08 16.98 1.50
N GLY A 126 -4.09 16.19 1.87
CA GLY A 126 -4.55 16.15 3.25
C GLY A 126 -3.35 15.97 4.16
N LYS A 127 -3.39 16.55 5.36
CA LYS A 127 -2.28 16.48 6.33
C LYS A 127 -1.76 15.04 6.34
N PRO A 128 -0.48 14.79 5.96
CA PRO A 128 0.07 13.45 5.99
C PRO A 128 -0.28 12.85 7.35
N GLY A 129 -0.77 11.61 7.36
CA GLY A 129 -0.83 10.87 8.62
C GLY A 129 0.52 10.98 9.32
N PRO A 130 0.58 10.90 10.67
CA PRO A 130 1.87 10.74 11.32
C PRO A 130 2.64 9.65 10.57
N ILE A 131 3.88 9.92 10.16
CA ILE A 131 4.80 8.88 9.70
C ILE A 131 5.13 8.08 10.97
N SER A 132 4.23 7.19 11.37
CA SER A 132 4.50 6.21 12.40
C SER A 132 5.58 5.26 11.89
N GLY A 133 6.26 4.65 12.85
CA GLY A 133 7.30 3.68 12.57
C GLY A 133 6.78 2.44 11.83
N GLU A 134 7.71 1.53 11.53
CA GLU A 134 7.45 0.20 11.02
C GLU A 134 6.31 -0.44 11.83
N PRO A 135 5.33 -1.11 11.20
CA PRO A 135 4.19 -1.67 11.92
C PRO A 135 4.67 -2.46 13.13
N SER A 136 4.05 -2.21 14.28
CA SER A 136 4.44 -2.89 15.52
C SER A 136 4.35 -4.41 15.36
N GLY A 137 5.07 -5.19 16.17
CA GLY A 137 5.09 -6.66 16.00
C GLY A 137 3.71 -7.33 15.99
N LEU A 138 2.75 -6.82 16.77
CA LEU A 138 1.36 -7.29 16.76
C LEU A 138 0.62 -6.85 15.49
N GLU A 139 0.80 -5.60 15.08
CA GLU A 139 0.19 -5.06 13.86
C GLU A 139 0.70 -5.81 12.62
N ALA A 140 2.02 -6.00 12.49
CA ALA A 140 2.63 -6.78 11.42
C ALA A 140 2.13 -8.24 11.40
N LEU A 141 1.92 -8.85 12.58
CA LEU A 141 1.38 -10.20 12.68
C LEU A 141 -0.08 -10.27 12.20
N ILE A 142 -0.91 -9.29 12.58
CA ILE A 142 -2.31 -9.20 12.14
C ILE A 142 -2.36 -8.94 10.64
N MET A 143 -1.60 -7.97 10.12
CA MET A 143 -1.52 -7.69 8.68
C MET A 143 -1.11 -8.93 7.88
N LYS A 144 -0.14 -9.70 8.37
CA LYS A 144 0.33 -10.92 7.70
C LYS A 144 -0.74 -12.01 7.63
N HIS A 145 -1.44 -12.28 8.73
CA HIS A 145 -2.34 -13.43 8.84
C HIS A 145 -3.81 -13.11 8.53
N ARG A 146 -4.27 -11.88 8.81
CA ARG A 146 -5.62 -11.40 8.51
C ARG A 146 -5.70 -10.82 7.10
N ASP A 147 -4.75 -9.93 6.77
CA ASP A 147 -4.82 -9.13 5.53
C ASP A 147 -3.92 -9.69 4.41
N GLY A 148 -3.07 -10.68 4.72
CA GLY A 148 -2.15 -11.29 3.76
C GLY A 148 -0.96 -10.40 3.36
N ILE A 149 -0.71 -9.33 4.13
CA ILE A 149 0.34 -8.33 3.88
C ILE A 149 1.49 -8.60 4.84
N ASP A 150 2.57 -9.17 4.31
CA ASP A 150 3.78 -9.46 5.09
C ASP A 150 4.81 -8.33 4.93
N VAL A 151 4.70 -7.30 5.78
CA VAL A 151 5.50 -6.06 5.68
C VAL A 151 7.01 -6.27 5.83
N ALA A 152 7.44 -7.42 6.37
CA ALA A 152 8.85 -7.81 6.45
C ALA A 152 9.43 -8.30 5.11
N GLN A 153 8.58 -8.55 4.10
CA GLN A 153 9.06 -8.95 2.78
C GLN A 153 9.85 -7.83 2.12
N GLN A 154 10.89 -8.24 1.40
CA GLN A 154 11.80 -7.39 0.64
C GLN A 154 11.94 -7.93 -0.78
N CYS A 155 12.15 -7.04 -1.74
CA CYS A 155 12.28 -7.30 -3.17
C CYS A 155 13.53 -6.58 -3.71
N HIS A 156 14.70 -7.13 -3.41
CA HIS A 156 16.01 -6.70 -3.93
C HIS A 156 16.93 -7.91 -4.15
#